data_AF-A0A060C7B5-F1
#
_entry.id   AF-A0A060C7B5-F1
#
_cell.length_a   1.000
_cell.length_b   1.000
_cell.length_c   1.000
_cell.angle_alpha   90.00
_cell.angle_beta   90.00
_cell.angle_gamma   90.00
#
_symmetry.space_group_name_H-M   'P 1'
#
loop_
_entity.id
_entity.type
_entity.pdbx_description
1 polymer ?
#
loop_
_entity_poly.entity_id
_entity_poly.type
_entity_poly.pdbx_seq_one_letter_code
_entity_poly.pdbx_strand_id
1 'polypeptide(L)'
;MTDFQRSKLIAAGFDPQKIVVIPNAAEVPNLFNSFIGKYVGFCGRLSREKGVDMIIDVARRHPTIPFRLAGAVRDEELIEDLPENVSIDGYISGNELIEFYRNAA
;
A
#
# COMPACT_ATOMS: atom_id res chain seq x y z
N MET A 1 12.75 -5.83 11.20
CA MET A 1 12.54 -7.29 11.05
C MET A 1 11.33 -7.66 11.88
N THR A 2 10.41 -8.49 11.40
CA THR A 2 9.22 -8.91 12.17
C THR A 2 9.43 -10.27 12.83
N ASP A 3 8.58 -10.65 13.78
CA ASP A 3 8.60 -12.00 14.36
C ASP A 3 8.42 -13.09 13.30
N PHE A 4 7.61 -12.82 12.26
CA PHE A 4 7.49 -13.72 11.12
C PHE A 4 8.85 -14.02 10.46
N GLN A 5 9.66 -12.99 10.23
CA GLN A 5 11.00 -13.16 9.65
C GLN A 5 11.94 -13.90 10.62
N ARG A 6 11.88 -13.59 11.92
CA ARG A 6 12.64 -14.32 12.95
C ARG A 6 12.31 -15.81 12.93
N SER A 7 11.03 -16.18 12.89
CA SER A 7 10.60 -17.58 12.82
C SER A 7 11.13 -18.29 11.56
N LYS A 8 11.16 -17.61 10.41
CA LYS A 8 11.71 -18.19 9.17
C LYS A 8 13.22 -18.43 9.26
N LEU A 9 13.97 -17.52 9.87
CA LEU A 9 15.42 -17.71 10.08
C LEU A 9 15.71 -18.87 11.04
N ILE A 10 14.95 -18.99 12.13
CA ILE A 10 15.09 -20.11 13.07
C ILE A 10 14.79 -21.45 12.37
N ALA A 11 13.72 -21.50 11.56
CA ALA A 11 13.38 -22.68 10.77
C ALA A 11 14.46 -23.06 9.74
N ALA A 12 15.26 -22.09 9.26
CA ALA A 12 16.40 -22.30 8.39
C ALA A 12 17.68 -22.70 9.14
N GLY A 13 17.64 -22.90 10.46
CA GLY A 13 18.75 -23.39 11.27
C GLY A 13 19.59 -22.30 11.96
N PHE A 14 19.16 -21.03 11.92
CA PHE A 14 19.85 -19.96 12.64
C PHE A 14 19.55 -20.01 14.14
N ASP A 15 20.60 -19.78 14.96
CA ASP A 15 20.51 -19.80 16.42
C ASP A 15 19.55 -18.70 16.94
N PRO A 16 18.45 -19.06 17.63
CA PRO A 16 17.48 -18.11 18.16
C PRO A 16 18.08 -17.08 19.13
N GLN A 17 19.17 -17.41 19.84
CA GLN A 17 19.83 -16.51 20.78
C GLN A 17 20.62 -15.40 20.08
N LYS A 18 20.87 -15.54 18.78
CA LYS A 18 21.58 -14.56 17.95
C LYS A 18 20.64 -13.70 17.12
N ILE A 19 19.31 -13.84 17.29
CA ILE A 19 18.30 -13.11 16.52
C ILE A 19 17.46 -12.24 17.45
N VAL A 20 17.56 -10.92 17.28
CA VAL A 20 16.74 -9.93 17.97
C VAL A 20 15.80 -9.23 17.00
N VAL A 21 14.52 -9.11 17.37
CA VAL A 21 13.53 -8.33 16.62
C VAL A 21 13.65 -6.87 17.03
N ILE A 22 13.97 -6.01 16.06
CA ILE A 22 13.89 -4.55 16.23
C ILE A 22 12.59 -4.09 15.56
N PRO A 23 11.59 -3.62 16.34
CA PRO A 23 10.34 -3.13 15.79
C PRO A 23 10.56 -1.96 14.82
N ASN A 24 9.77 -1.92 13.75
CA ASN A 24 9.78 -0.79 12.83
C ASN A 24 8.82 0.30 13.36
N ALA A 25 9.30 1.09 14.32
CA ALA A 25 8.54 2.22 14.84
C ALA A 25 8.39 3.31 13.77
N ALA A 26 7.21 3.91 13.69
CA ALA A 26 6.93 5.06 12.84
C ALA A 26 6.34 6.18 13.71
N GLU A 27 6.65 7.42 13.36
CA GLU A 27 5.96 8.57 13.95
C GLU A 27 4.51 8.55 13.51
N VAL A 28 3.59 8.62 14.47
CA VAL A 28 2.16 8.72 14.20
C VAL A 28 1.77 10.19 14.33
N PRO A 29 1.38 10.88 13.23
CA PRO A 29 0.88 12.24 13.33
C PRO A 29 -0.38 12.28 14.19
N ASN A 30 -0.55 13.30 15.04
CA ASN A 30 -1.72 13.50 15.91
C ASN A 30 -3.02 13.87 15.15
N LEU A 31 -3.14 13.52 13.87
CA LEU A 31 -4.22 13.94 12.98
C LEU A 31 -5.28 12.83 12.87
N PHE A 32 -6.05 12.62 13.94
CA PHE A 32 -7.21 11.73 13.90
C PHE A 32 -8.50 12.55 13.85
N ASN A 33 -8.85 13.06 12.67
CA ASN A 33 -10.23 13.41 12.39
C ASN A 33 -10.86 12.22 11.68
N SER A 34 -11.80 11.52 12.33
CA SER A 34 -12.56 10.48 11.66
C SER A 34 -13.53 11.13 10.68
N PHE A 35 -13.21 11.09 9.41
CA PHE A 35 -14.16 11.41 8.36
C PHE A 35 -14.22 10.26 7.36
N ILE A 36 -15.36 10.13 6.69
CA ILE A 36 -15.52 9.15 5.63
C ILE A 36 -14.65 9.61 4.46
N GLY A 37 -13.62 8.84 4.13
CA GLY A 37 -12.73 9.14 3.01
C GLY A 37 -13.47 9.14 1.67
N LYS A 38 -12.85 9.76 0.66
CA LYS A 38 -13.45 10.00 -0.65
C LYS A 38 -13.19 8.88 -1.66
N TYR A 39 -12.19 8.04 -1.40
CA TYR A 39 -11.71 6.99 -2.29
C TYR A 39 -11.00 5.89 -1.51
N VAL A 40 -10.87 4.72 -2.12
CA VAL A 40 -9.96 3.68 -1.66
C VAL A 40 -8.55 4.02 -2.14
N GLY A 41 -7.61 4.18 -1.21
CA GLY A 41 -6.23 4.59 -1.50
C GLY A 41 -5.24 3.42 -1.45
N PHE A 42 -4.40 3.29 -2.47
CA PHE A 42 -3.20 2.44 -2.45
C PHE A 42 -1.94 3.29 -2.63
N CYS A 43 -0.92 3.07 -1.81
CA CYS A 43 0.38 3.73 -1.97
C CYS A 43 1.51 2.69 -1.96
N GLY A 44 2.25 2.59 -3.07
CA GLY A 44 3.34 1.64 -3.26
C GLY A 44 3.70 1.47 -4.73
N ARG A 45 4.79 0.73 -5.03
CA ARG A 45 5.12 0.39 -6.43
C ARG A 45 3.93 -0.29 -7.10
N LEU A 46 3.57 0.14 -8.31
CA LEU A 46 2.46 -0.43 -9.05
C LEU A 46 2.95 -1.63 -9.85
N SER A 47 2.76 -2.82 -9.28
CA SER A 47 3.21 -4.09 -9.83
C SER A 47 2.36 -5.26 -9.35
N ARG A 48 2.40 -6.38 -10.08
CA ARG A 48 1.66 -7.62 -9.76
C ARG A 48 2.07 -8.18 -8.40
N GLU A 49 3.35 -8.12 -8.05
CA GLU A 49 3.86 -8.55 -6.73
C GLU A 49 3.23 -7.78 -5.55
N LYS A 50 2.68 -6.58 -5.81
CA LYS A 50 1.98 -5.76 -4.81
C LYS A 50 0.47 -5.96 -4.84
N GLY A 51 -0.04 -6.81 -5.73
CA GLY A 51 -1.46 -7.12 -5.85
C GLY A 51 -2.29 -6.01 -6.50
N VAL A 52 -1.67 -5.15 -7.32
CA VAL A 52 -2.38 -4.04 -7.98
C VAL A 52 -3.42 -4.52 -8.98
N ASP A 53 -3.17 -5.64 -9.64
CA ASP A 53 -4.14 -6.37 -10.46
C ASP A 53 -5.43 -6.69 -9.69
N MET A 54 -5.30 -7.23 -8.47
CA MET A 54 -6.46 -7.53 -7.63
C MET A 54 -7.24 -6.27 -7.23
N ILE A 55 -6.54 -5.15 -6.98
CA ILE A 55 -7.18 -3.87 -6.66
C ILE A 55 -8.00 -3.38 -7.86
N ILE A 56 -7.44 -3.44 -9.06
CA ILE A 56 -8.14 -3.05 -10.30
C ILE A 56 -9.36 -3.94 -10.54
N ASP A 57 -9.26 -5.26 -10.31
CA ASP A 57 -10.38 -6.19 -10.43
C ASP A 57 -11.50 -5.93 -9.41
N VAL A 58 -11.17 -5.44 -8.22
CA VAL A 58 -12.17 -4.95 -7.26
C VAL A 58 -12.81 -3.66 -7.78
N ALA A 59 -12.02 -2.72 -8.29
CA ALA A 59 -12.53 -1.46 -8.83
C ALA A 59 -13.51 -1.67 -9.99
N ARG A 60 -13.21 -2.59 -10.92
CA ARG A 60 -14.11 -2.98 -12.02
C ARG A 60 -15.47 -3.49 -11.52
N ARG A 61 -15.49 -4.24 -10.41
CA ARG A 61 -16.73 -4.78 -9.81
C ARG A 61 -17.53 -3.75 -9.01
N HIS A 62 -16.90 -2.63 -8.65
CA HIS A 62 -17.49 -1.56 -7.85
C HIS A 62 -17.30 -0.19 -8.52
N PRO A 63 -17.90 0.04 -9.71
CA PRO A 63 -17.66 1.24 -10.51
C PRO A 63 -18.06 2.56 -9.83
N THR A 64 -18.89 2.52 -8.78
CA THR A 64 -19.31 3.71 -8.02
C THR A 64 -18.32 4.13 -6.95
N ILE A 65 -17.32 3.30 -6.63
CA ILE A 65 -16.31 3.59 -5.61
C ILE A 65 -15.06 4.13 -6.32
N PRO A 66 -14.58 5.34 -5.98
CA PRO A 66 -13.33 5.84 -6.56
C PRO A 66 -12.11 5.14 -5.94
N PHE A 67 -11.11 4.84 -6.76
CA PHE A 67 -9.83 4.25 -6.37
C PHE A 67 -8.69 5.16 -6.82
N ARG A 68 -7.71 5.39 -5.95
CA ARG A 68 -6.49 6.14 -6.27
C ARG A 68 -5.26 5.33 -5.96
N LEU A 69 -4.38 5.18 -6.95
CA LEU A 69 -3.15 4.39 -6.87
C LEU A 69 -1.95 5.33 -6.99
N ALA A 70 -1.20 5.46 -5.89
CA ALA A 70 -0.01 6.28 -5.82
C ALA A 70 1.25 5.40 -5.83
N GLY A 71 2.17 5.71 -6.74
CA GLY A 71 3.49 5.12 -6.82
C GLY A 71 4.03 5.00 -8.24
N ALA A 72 5.28 4.56 -8.34
CA ALA A 72 5.92 4.33 -9.63
C ALA A 72 5.33 3.09 -10.32
N VAL A 73 4.94 3.24 -11.58
CA VAL A 73 4.51 2.14 -12.46
C VAL A 73 5.74 1.29 -12.81
N ARG A 74 5.61 -0.03 -12.63
CA ARG A 74 6.65 -0.99 -13.04
C ARG A 74 6.13 -1.98 -14.07
N ASP A 75 4.87 -2.36 -13.96
CA ASP A 75 4.21 -3.23 -14.92
C ASP A 75 3.22 -2.36 -15.71
N GLU A 76 3.63 -1.87 -16.89
CA GLU A 76 2.81 -0.98 -17.73
C GLU A 76 1.50 -1.66 -18.15
N GLU A 77 1.54 -2.98 -18.42
CA GLU A 77 0.36 -3.80 -18.75
C GLU A 77 -0.77 -3.72 -17.71
N LEU A 78 -0.44 -3.45 -16.43
CA LEU A 78 -1.47 -3.32 -15.39
C LEU A 78 -2.32 -2.07 -15.54
N ILE A 79 -1.79 -1.05 -16.20
CA ILE A 79 -2.39 0.27 -16.25
C ILE A 79 -2.94 0.63 -17.65
N GLU A 80 -2.80 -0.27 -18.61
CA GLU A 80 -3.30 -0.11 -19.98
C GLU A 80 -4.84 -0.13 -20.05
N ASP A 81 -5.49 -0.97 -19.23
CA ASP A 81 -6.94 -1.16 -19.19
C ASP A 81 -7.49 -0.85 -17.79
N LEU A 82 -7.45 0.42 -17.40
CA LEU A 82 -8.02 0.86 -16.13
C LEU A 82 -9.51 1.18 -16.28
N PRO A 83 -10.35 0.75 -15.31
CA PRO A 83 -11.72 1.22 -15.27
C PRO A 83 -11.76 2.72 -14.93
N GLU A 84 -12.82 3.42 -15.36
CA GLU A 84 -12.95 4.88 -15.22
C GLU A 84 -12.89 5.39 -13.76
N ASN A 85 -13.18 4.52 -12.79
CA ASN A 85 -13.13 4.83 -11.37
C ASN A 85 -11.75 4.67 -10.73
N VAL A 86 -10.68 4.40 -11.51
CA VAL A 86 -9.30 4.29 -11.01
C VAL A 86 -8.45 5.43 -11.58
N SER A 87 -7.73 6.14 -10.71
CA SER A 87 -6.71 7.12 -11.10
C SER A 87 -5.32 6.75 -10.59
N ILE A 88 -4.30 7.06 -11.38
CA ILE A 88 -2.89 6.90 -11.00
C ILE A 88 -2.30 8.27 -10.68
N ASP A 89 -1.82 8.43 -9.45
CA ASP A 89 -1.26 9.70 -8.96
C ASP A 89 0.26 9.80 -9.17
N GLY A 90 0.90 8.72 -9.64
CA GLY A 90 2.35 8.65 -9.76
C GLY A 90 3.05 8.64 -8.40
N TYR A 91 4.36 8.92 -8.38
CA TYR A 91 5.13 8.96 -7.14
C TYR A 91 4.83 10.23 -6.34
N ILE A 92 4.23 10.08 -5.15
CA ILE A 92 3.92 11.17 -4.21
C ILE A 92 4.73 11.01 -2.91
N SER A 93 5.07 12.12 -2.27
CA SER A 93 5.84 12.11 -1.02
C SER A 93 5.55 13.32 -0.13
N GLY A 94 6.03 13.30 1.12
CA GLY A 94 5.88 14.42 2.06
C GLY A 94 4.41 14.79 2.30
N ASN A 95 4.08 16.07 2.13
CA ASN A 95 2.73 16.58 2.38
C ASN A 95 1.68 16.00 1.43
N GLU A 96 2.05 15.71 0.17
CA GLU A 96 1.11 15.10 -0.79
C GLU A 96 0.69 13.70 -0.34
N LEU A 97 1.63 12.94 0.20
CA LEU A 97 1.36 11.61 0.77
C LEU A 97 0.47 11.70 2.02
N ILE A 98 0.69 12.71 2.86
CA ILE A 98 -0.15 12.97 4.03
C ILE A 98 -1.59 13.31 3.60
N GLU A 99 -1.76 14.20 2.62
CA GLU A 99 -3.09 14.54 2.09
C GLU A 99 -3.76 13.35 1.40
N PHE A 100 -2.98 12.52 0.71
CA PHE A 100 -3.47 11.28 0.11
C PHE A 100 -4.06 10.33 1.15
N TYR A 101 -3.32 10.05 2.23
CA TYR A 101 -3.85 9.20 3.30
C TYR A 101 -5.00 9.85 4.04
N ARG A 102 -4.96 11.17 4.24
CA ARG A 102 -6.03 11.88 4.93
C ARG A 102 -7.36 11.71 4.19
N ASN A 103 -7.38 11.84 2.87
CA ASN A 103 -8.61 11.76 2.08
C ASN A 103 -9.04 10.32 1.70
N ALA A 104 -8.23 9.30 2.02
CA ALA A 104 -8.56 7.90 1.77
C ALA A 104 -9.54 7.36 2.85
N ALA A 105 -10.42 6.45 2.45
CA ALA A 105 -11.40 5.79 3.32
C ALA A 105 -10.83 4.58 4.06
#